data_AF-A0A362XBE7-F1
#
_entry.id   AF-A0A362XBE7-F1
#
_cell.length_a   1.000
_cell.length_b   1.000
_cell.length_c   1.000
_cell.angle_alpha   90.00
_cell.angle_beta   90.00
_cell.angle_gamma   90.00
#
_symmetry.space_group_name_H-M   'P 1'
#
loop_
_entity.id
_entity.type
_entity.pdbx_description
1 polymer ?
#
loop_
_entity_poly.entity_id
_entity_poly.type
_entity_poly.pdbx_seq_one_letter_code
_entity_poly.pdbx_strand_id
1 'polypeptide(L)' 'MVVQSTLLSAQTNLSVGGRVIDADTSNPIEGASVVIGNVGVVTAKDGSFRLSFPSSEYALVRS' A
#
# COMPACT_ATOMS: atom_id res chain seq x y z
N MET A 1 -1.36 -37.59 -10.79
CA MET A 1 -0.56 -36.54 -10.13
C MET A 1 -0.21 -35.52 -11.19
N VAL A 2 -1.03 -34.47 -11.33
CA VAL A 2 -0.74 -33.36 -12.25
C VAL A 2 -0.25 -32.22 -11.36
N VAL A 3 1.00 -31.80 -11.56
CA VAL A 3 1.56 -30.66 -10.85
C VAL A 3 0.73 -29.44 -11.24
N GLN A 4 -0.11 -28.98 -10.30
CA GLN A 4 -0.86 -27.75 -10.43
C GLN A 4 0.17 -26.66 -10.78
N SER A 5 0.00 -26.06 -11.95
CA SER A 5 0.81 -24.93 -12.41
C SER A 5 0.84 -23.90 -11.29
N THR A 6 1.96 -23.83 -10.58
CA THR A 6 2.17 -22.88 -9.49
C THR A 6 2.17 -21.51 -10.14
N LEU A 7 1.03 -20.84 -10.08
CA LEU A 7 0.91 -19.41 -10.37
C LEU A 7 1.73 -18.68 -9.30
N LEU A 8 3.05 -18.66 -9.45
CA LEU A 8 3.88 -17.62 -8.86
C LEU A 8 3.61 -16.35 -9.68
N SER A 9 2.41 -15.79 -9.54
CA SER A 9 2.29 -14.35 -9.63
C SER A 9 3.20 -13.81 -8.55
N ALA A 10 4.39 -13.35 -8.93
CA ALA A 10 5.25 -12.55 -8.06
C ALA A 10 4.45 -11.28 -7.75
N GLN A 11 3.55 -11.37 -6.78
CA GLN A 11 2.72 -10.26 -6.33
C GLN A 11 3.70 -9.27 -5.70
N THR A 12 4.24 -8.40 -6.55
CA THR A 12 5.20 -7.40 -6.11
C THR A 12 4.42 -6.49 -5.17
N ASN A 13 4.70 -6.62 -3.88
CA ASN A 13 4.02 -5.82 -2.88
C ASN A 13 4.65 -4.43 -2.91
N LEU A 14 3.91 -3.45 -3.40
CA LEU A 14 4.36 -2.06 -3.40
C LEU A 14 4.14 -1.49 -2.01
N SER A 15 5.09 -0.70 -1.55
CA SER A 15 4.99 -0.01 -0.29
C SER A 15 5.13 1.49 -0.51
N VAL A 16 4.15 2.25 -0.01
CA VAL A 16 4.20 3.71 0.05
C VAL A 16 4.37 4.12 1.50
N GLY A 17 5.37 4.94 1.78
CA GLY A 17 5.62 5.51 3.09
C GLY A 17 5.78 7.01 3.01
N GLY A 18 5.35 7.71 4.05
CA GLY A 18 5.43 9.16 4.12
C GLY A 18 5.04 9.70 5.49
N ARG A 19 4.92 11.02 5.57
CA ARG A 19 4.40 11.72 6.74
C ARG A 19 3.29 12.68 6.32
N VAL A 20 2.23 12.74 7.13
CA VAL A 20 1.17 13.74 7.01
C VAL A 20 1.50 14.88 7.96
N ILE A 21 1.64 16.08 7.40
CA ILE A 21 1.93 17.31 8.12
C ILE A 21 0.84 18.33 7.87
N ASP A 22 0.55 19.13 8.88
CA ASP A 22 -0.30 20.29 8.80
C ASP A 22 0.41 21.42 8.04
N ALA A 23 -0.27 22.02 7.07
CA ALA A 23 0.35 22.98 6.16
C ALA A 23 0.69 24.32 6.85
N ASP A 24 -0.09 24.72 7.85
CA ASP A 24 0.04 26.01 8.51
C ASP A 24 1.07 25.96 9.65
N THR A 25 1.08 24.85 10.39
CA THR A 25 1.91 24.68 11.59
C THR A 25 3.15 23.83 11.37
N SER A 26 3.25 23.15 10.22
CA SER A 26 4.29 22.14 9.94
C SER A 26 4.33 20.98 10.96
N ASN A 27 3.30 20.85 11.80
CA ASN A 27 3.21 19.79 12.80
C ASN A 27 2.72 18.48 12.16
N PRO A 28 3.21 17.32 12.62
CA PRO A 28 2.67 16.05 12.17
C PRO A 28 1.22 15.85 12.62
N ILE A 29 0.40 15.26 11.75
CA ILE A 29 -1.00 14.96 12.05
C ILE A 29 -1.11 13.49 12.47
N GLU A 30 -1.46 13.26 13.74
CA GLU A 30 -1.83 11.95 14.27
C GLU A 30 -3.28 11.60 13.91
N GLY A 31 -3.56 10.34 13.59
CA GLY A 31 -4.94 9.89 13.39
C GLY A 31 -5.53 10.22 12.01
N ALA A 32 -4.73 10.76 11.09
CA ALA A 32 -5.17 11.04 9.74
C ALA A 32 -5.38 9.74 8.96
N SER A 33 -6.49 9.65 8.23
CA SER A 33 -6.80 8.50 7.36
C SER A 33 -6.14 8.70 5.99
N VAL A 34 -5.19 7.83 5.64
CA VAL A 34 -4.55 7.79 4.33
C VAL A 34 -5.10 6.58 3.57
N VAL A 35 -5.68 6.81 2.39
CA VAL A 35 -6.34 5.77 1.60
C VAL A 35 -5.77 5.76 0.19
N ILE A 36 -5.38 4.57 -0.28
CA ILE A 36 -4.92 4.32 -1.66
C ILE A 36 -5.80 3.20 -2.22
N GLY A 37 -6.70 3.55 -3.13
CA GLY A 37 -7.69 2.61 -3.69
C GLY A 37 -8.55 2.01 -2.57
N ASN A 38 -8.37 0.71 -2.31
CA ASN A 38 -9.13 -0.06 -1.32
C ASN A 38 -8.36 -0.32 -0.02
N VAL A 39 -7.14 0.22 0.12
CA VAL A 39 -6.30 0.02 1.31
C VAL A 39 -6.16 1.34 2.06
N GLY A 40 -6.46 1.32 3.36
CA GLY A 40 -6.36 2.48 4.23
C GLY A 40 -5.44 2.23 5.44
N VAL A 41 -4.79 3.29 5.92
CA VAL A 41 -4.02 3.28 7.16
C VAL A 41 -4.24 4.58 7.92
N VAL A 42 -4.04 4.54 9.23
CA VAL A 42 -4.08 5.71 10.11
C VAL A 42 -2.65 6.14 10.43
N THR A 43 -2.37 7.44 10.37
CA THR A 43 -1.04 7.98 10.70
C THR A 43 -0.73 7.86 12.19
N ALA A 44 0.53 7.58 12.51
CA ALA A 44 1.03 7.56 13.88
C ALA A 44 1.19 8.98 14.45
N LYS A 45 1.55 9.07 15.74
CA LYS A 45 1.77 10.34 16.46
C LYS A 45 2.79 11.28 15.83
N ASP A 46 3.76 10.74 15.11
CA ASP A 46 4.78 11.50 14.38
C ASP A 46 4.36 11.83 12.92
N GLY A 47 3.09 11.56 12.59
CA GLY A 47 2.49 11.75 11.27
C GLY A 47 2.87 10.68 10.27
N SER A 48 3.69 9.69 10.65
CA SER A 48 4.17 8.68 9.73
C SER A 48 3.08 7.68 9.34
N PHE A 49 3.15 7.21 8.09
CA PHE A 49 2.33 6.11 7.61
C PHE A 49 3.13 5.20 6.69
N ARG A 50 2.74 3.93 6.66
CA ARG A 50 3.20 2.95 5.67
C ARG A 50 2.00 2.14 5.20
N LEU A 51 1.81 2.11 3.89
CA LEU A 51 0.79 1.35 3.19
C LEU A 51 1.46 0.34 2.28
N SER A 52 1.10 -0.93 2.43
CA SER A 52 1.57 -2.01 1.57
C SER A 52 0.37 -2.58 0.82
N PHE A 53 0.47 -2.61 -0.51
CA PHE A 53 -0.60 -3.08 -1.39
C PHE A 53 0.00 -3.86 -2.55
N PRO A 54 -0.70 -4.89 -3.03
CA PRO A 54 -0.19 -5.66 -4.14
C PRO A 54 -0.17 -4.81 -5.41
N SER A 55 0.94 -4.80 -6.16
CA SER A 55 0.88 -4.43 -7.57
C SER A 55 0.09 -5.52 -8.25
N SER A 56 -1.18 -5.26 -8.50
CA SER A 56 -1.90 -6.01 -9.52
C SER A 56 -1.25 -5.68 -10.86
N GLU A 57 -0.17 -6.38 -11.21
CA GLU A 57 -0.01 -6.65 -12.62
C GLU A 57 -1.12 -7.65 -12.91
N TYR A 58 -2.20 -7.19 -13.55
CA TYR A 58 -3.03 -8.10 -14.32
C TYR A 58 -2.07 -8.74 -15.32
N ALA A 59 -1.44 -9.85 -14.93
CA ALA A 59 -0.78 -10.72 -15.88
C ALA A 59 -1.91 -11.27 -16.72
N LEU A 60 -2.28 -10.51 -17.76
CA LEU A 60 -3.10 -11.00 -18.85
C LEU A 60 -2.27 -12.10 -19.49
N VAL A 61 -2.39 -13.33 -18.95
CA VAL A 61 -2.06 -14.52 -19.71
C VAL A 61 -3.12 -14.57 -20.78
N ARG A 62 -2.87 -13.86 -21.88
CA ARG A 62 -3.60 -14.07 -23.12
C ARG A 62 -3.35 -15.52 -23.50
N SER A 63 -4.39 -16.33 -23.35
CA SER A 63 -4.47 -17.71 -23.88
C SER A 63 -4.42 -17.69 -25.40
#